data_AF-A0A526UYA7-F1
#
_entry.id   AF-A0A526UYA7-F1
#
_cell.length_a   1.000
_cell.length_b   1.000
_cell.length_c   1.000
_cell.angle_alpha   90.00
_cell.angle_beta   90.00
_cell.angle_gamma   90.00
#
_symmetry.space_group_name_H-M   'P 1'
#
loop_
_entity.id
_entity.type
_entity.pdbx_description
1 polymer ?
#
loop_
_entity_poly.entity_id
_entity_poly.type
_entity_poly.pdbx_seq_one_letter_code
_entity_poly.pdbx_strand_id
1 'polypeptide(L)'
;GTVSHNGTRVIAAMSGLASDKERAEEARKLLDWGVRSFEKTEIFARDEVVGEAQVFGGAKPGVMLKAKGPIDIFLPITNRDKLTARIVYDGPIAAPVEEG
;
A
#
# COMPACT_ATOMS: atom_id res chain seq x y z
N GLY A 1 4.93 18.51 8.96
CA GLY A 1 4.36 18.07 10.25
C GLY A 1 3.97 16.60 10.17
N THR A 2 3.80 15.94 11.31
CA THR A 2 3.29 14.56 11.36
C THR A 2 2.31 14.41 12.51
N VAL A 3 1.30 13.58 12.34
CA VAL A 3 0.38 13.17 13.40
C VAL A 3 0.25 11.65 13.37
N SER A 4 0.11 11.05 14.54
CA SER A 4 -0.17 9.62 14.70
C SER A 4 -1.50 9.45 15.40
N HIS A 5 -2.41 8.67 14.80
CA HIS A 5 -3.74 8.42 15.33
C HIS A 5 -4.11 6.95 15.06
N ASN A 6 -4.49 6.20 16.09
CA ASN A 6 -4.93 4.79 16.01
C ASN A 6 -4.00 3.88 15.18
N GLY A 7 -2.68 4.01 15.35
CA GLY A 7 -1.70 3.22 14.59
C GLY A 7 -1.44 3.69 13.16
N THR A 8 -2.16 4.71 12.68
CA THR A 8 -1.93 5.37 11.40
C THR A 8 -1.09 6.62 11.60
N ARG A 9 -0.05 6.78 10.76
CA ARG A 9 0.79 7.98 10.75
C ARG A 9 0.56 8.76 9.47
N VAL A 10 0.22 10.03 9.61
CA VAL A 10 0.09 10.98 8.50
C VAL A 10 1.26 11.95 8.53
N ILE A 11 1.83 12.20 7.37
CA ILE A 11 2.97 13.10 7.18
C ILE A 11 2.55 14.13 6.14
N ALA A 12 2.65 15.41 6.49
CA ALA A 12 2.35 16.52 5.62
C ALA A 12 3.60 17.40 5.43
N ALA A 13 3.95 17.64 4.17
CA ALA A 13 4.97 18.62 3.78
C ALA A 13 4.29 19.75 3.02
N MET A 14 4.59 20.99 3.41
CA MET A 14 3.98 22.20 2.82
C MET A 14 5.06 23.27 2.66
N SER A 15 4.93 24.10 1.64
CA SER A 15 5.86 25.19 1.30
C SER A 15 5.11 26.39 0.74
N GLY A 16 5.69 27.59 0.83
CA GLY A 16 5.15 28.79 0.18
C GLY A 16 4.03 29.51 0.93
N LEU A 17 3.94 29.34 2.25
CA LEU A 17 2.92 29.98 3.09
C LEU A 17 3.39 31.37 3.55
N ALA A 18 2.47 32.32 3.68
CA ALA A 18 2.79 33.73 3.92
C ALA A 18 3.21 34.02 5.37
N SER A 19 2.86 33.13 6.31
CA SER A 19 3.27 33.28 7.72
C SER A 19 3.39 31.95 8.46
N ASP A 20 4.09 31.97 9.59
CA ASP A 20 4.20 30.84 10.51
C ASP A 20 2.85 30.43 11.12
N LYS A 21 1.97 31.41 11.35
CA LYS A 21 0.60 31.17 11.85
C LYS A 21 -0.23 30.43 10.81
N GLU A 22 -0.22 30.91 9.57
CA GLU A 22 -0.90 30.25 8.46
C GLU A 22 -0.34 28.84 8.26
N ARG A 23 0.98 28.66 8.33
CA ARG A 23 1.62 27.34 8.27
C ARG A 23 1.10 26.39 9.34
N ALA A 24 0.94 26.85 10.58
CA ALA A 24 0.43 26.00 11.65
C ALA A 24 -1.05 25.64 11.43
N GLU A 25 -1.88 26.59 11.01
CA GLU A 25 -3.30 26.38 10.76
C GLU A 25 -3.55 25.42 9.59
N GLU A 26 -2.88 25.62 8.45
CA GLU A 26 -3.02 24.75 7.28
C GLU A 26 -2.43 23.36 7.52
N ALA A 27 -1.32 23.26 8.27
CA ALA A 27 -0.74 21.97 8.64
C ALA A 27 -1.74 21.14 9.43
N ARG A 28 -2.40 21.78 10.42
CA ARG A 28 -3.39 21.11 11.26
C ARG A 28 -4.59 20.65 10.43
N LYS A 29 -5.15 21.51 9.58
CA LYS A 29 -6.27 21.15 8.70
C LYS A 29 -5.94 19.97 7.80
N LEU A 30 -4.77 19.99 7.17
CA LEU A 30 -4.35 18.92 6.24
C LEU A 30 -4.10 17.59 6.95
N LEU A 31 -3.47 17.63 8.13
CA LEU A 31 -3.25 16.44 8.95
C LEU A 31 -4.58 15.87 9.48
N ASP A 32 -5.48 16.72 9.99
CA ASP A 32 -6.80 16.31 10.49
C ASP A 32 -7.65 15.69 9.36
N TRP A 33 -7.60 16.28 8.16
CA TRP A 33 -8.25 15.71 6.97
C TRP A 33 -7.63 14.36 6.59
N GLY A 34 -6.30 14.27 6.52
CA GLY A 34 -5.60 13.03 6.15
C GLY A 34 -5.90 11.86 7.10
N VAL A 35 -6.10 12.12 8.40
CA VAL A 35 -6.50 11.09 9.36
C VAL A 35 -7.95 10.64 9.15
N ARG A 36 -8.86 11.55 8.80
CA ARG A 36 -10.30 11.26 8.69
C ARG A 36 -10.70 10.68 7.34
N SER A 37 -9.99 11.03 6.29
CA SER A 37 -10.40 10.71 4.92
C SER A 37 -9.96 9.33 4.44
N PHE A 38 -9.11 8.63 5.19
CA PHE A 38 -8.56 7.33 4.79
C PHE A 38 -8.75 6.29 5.88
N GLU A 39 -9.06 5.07 5.46
CA GLU A 39 -9.08 3.90 6.32
C GLU A 39 -7.97 2.94 5.92
N LYS A 40 -7.28 2.38 6.92
CA LYS A 40 -6.31 1.31 6.70
C LYS A 40 -7.07 0.00 6.48
N THR A 41 -6.85 -0.63 5.34
CA THR A 41 -7.49 -1.91 4.99
C THR A 41 -6.40 -2.94 4.68
N GLU A 42 -6.42 -4.05 5.41
CA GLU A 42 -5.62 -5.22 5.06
C GLU A 42 -6.25 -5.89 3.84
N ILE A 43 -5.47 -6.04 2.78
CA ILE A 43 -5.91 -6.68 1.53
C ILE A 43 -5.32 -8.07 1.33
N PHE A 44 -4.20 -8.37 1.99
CA PHE A 44 -3.61 -9.71 2.04
C PHE A 44 -2.95 -9.91 3.42
N ALA A 45 -3.29 -10.99 4.08
CA ALA A 45 -2.67 -11.40 5.33
C ALA A 45 -1.24 -11.90 5.09
N ARG A 46 -0.49 -12.13 6.18
CA ARG A 46 0.81 -12.80 6.11
C ARG A 46 0.63 -14.21 5.53
N ASP A 47 1.54 -14.59 4.64
CA ASP A 47 1.57 -15.89 3.95
C ASP A 47 0.38 -16.14 3.01
N GLU A 48 -0.50 -15.16 2.81
CA GLU A 48 -1.59 -15.25 1.85
C GLU A 48 -1.05 -15.25 0.43
N VAL A 49 -1.63 -16.11 -0.41
CA VAL A 49 -1.28 -16.21 -1.82
C VAL A 49 -1.87 -15.00 -2.54
N VAL A 50 -1.00 -14.13 -3.04
CA VAL A 50 -1.41 -12.93 -3.78
C VAL A 50 -1.77 -13.23 -5.24
N GLY A 51 -1.26 -14.35 -5.78
CA GLY A 51 -1.62 -14.88 -7.09
C GLY A 51 -0.64 -15.97 -7.58
N GLU A 52 -0.61 -16.22 -8.88
CA GLU A 52 0.20 -17.28 -9.50
C GLU A 52 1.05 -16.70 -10.65
N ALA A 53 2.30 -17.17 -10.76
CA ALA A 53 3.17 -16.90 -11.89
C ALA A 53 3.50 -18.18 -12.64
N GLN A 54 3.57 -18.09 -13.97
CA GLN A 54 3.94 -19.22 -14.81
C GLN A 54 5.44 -19.50 -14.75
N VAL A 55 5.79 -20.79 -14.68
CA VAL A 55 7.18 -21.27 -14.65
C VAL A 55 7.46 -22.08 -15.91
N PHE A 56 8.60 -21.79 -16.55
CA PHE A 56 9.10 -22.52 -17.69
C PHE A 56 10.21 -23.49 -17.29
N GLY A 57 10.13 -24.73 -17.78
CA GLY A 57 11.14 -25.77 -17.53
C GLY A 57 11.12 -26.36 -16.11
N GLY A 58 10.11 -26.05 -15.31
CA GLY A 58 9.94 -26.57 -13.95
C GLY A 58 9.08 -27.85 -13.89
N ALA A 59 9.17 -28.57 -12.76
CA ALA A 59 8.32 -29.73 -12.50
C ALA A 59 6.82 -29.37 -12.34
N LYS A 60 6.52 -28.11 -12.02
CA LYS A 60 5.17 -27.54 -11.96
C LYS A 60 5.06 -26.40 -12.98
N PRO A 61 3.88 -26.20 -13.60
CA PRO A 61 3.66 -25.15 -14.62
C PRO A 61 3.57 -23.73 -14.02
N GLY A 62 3.48 -23.61 -12.69
CA GLY A 62 3.34 -22.33 -12.01
C GLY A 62 3.74 -22.41 -10.54
N VAL A 63 3.95 -21.24 -9.95
CA VAL A 63 4.27 -21.05 -8.54
C VAL A 63 3.32 -20.03 -7.91
N MET A 64 2.90 -20.32 -6.68
CA MET A 64 2.13 -19.38 -5.87
C MET A 64 3.04 -18.24 -5.42
N LEU A 65 2.59 -17.01 -5.66
CA LEU A 65 3.25 -15.81 -5.19
C LEU A 65 2.71 -15.45 -3.81
N LYS A 66 3.61 -15.18 -2.88
CA LYS A 66 3.31 -14.64 -1.56
C LYS A 66 4.00 -13.29 -1.42
N ALA A 67 3.37 -12.39 -0.68
CA ALA A 67 4.03 -11.17 -0.23
C ALA A 67 5.02 -11.49 0.90
N LYS A 68 6.07 -10.68 1.06
CA LYS A 68 7.04 -10.82 2.17
C LYS A 68 6.43 -10.53 3.57
N GLY A 69 5.21 -10.05 3.61
CA GLY A 69 4.46 -9.71 4.82
C GLY A 69 3.02 -9.31 4.48
N PRO A 70 2.21 -8.93 5.47
CA PRO A 70 0.85 -8.46 5.21
C PRO A 70 0.89 -7.21 4.31
N ILE A 71 -0.08 -7.12 3.41
CA ILE A 71 -0.26 -5.96 2.54
C ILE A 71 -1.45 -5.15 3.06
N ASP A 72 -1.14 -3.97 3.56
CA ASP A 72 -2.11 -2.96 3.98
C ASP A 72 -2.13 -1.80 2.99
N ILE A 73 -3.31 -1.29 2.67
CA ILE A 73 -3.48 -0.08 1.87
C ILE A 73 -4.35 0.95 2.59
N PHE A 74 -4.14 2.23 2.27
CA PHE A 74 -5.00 3.31 2.74
C PHE A 74 -6.01 3.65 1.65
N LEU A 75 -7.27 3.34 1.89
CA LEU A 75 -8.35 3.64 0.95
C LEU A 75 -9.09 4.90 1.39
N PRO A 76 -9.42 5.81 0.45
CA PRO A 76 -10.34 6.89 0.74
C PRO A 76 -11.67 6.33 1.24
N ILE A 77 -12.21 6.89 2.33
CA ILE A 77 -13.50 6.45 2.89
C ILE A 77 -14.64 6.64 1.87
N THR A 78 -14.50 7.60 0.97
CA THR A 78 -15.39 7.85 -0.16
C THR A 78 -14.87 7.12 -1.39
N ASN A 79 -15.73 6.35 -2.08
CA ASN A 79 -15.40 5.66 -3.33
C ASN A 79 -14.40 4.48 -3.17
N ARG A 80 -14.72 3.56 -2.25
CA ARG A 80 -13.95 2.33 -1.97
C ARG A 80 -13.91 1.34 -3.14
N ASP A 81 -14.89 1.40 -4.04
CA ASP A 81 -15.16 0.34 -5.03
C ASP A 81 -14.21 0.34 -6.25
N LYS A 82 -13.21 1.25 -6.31
CA LYS A 82 -12.28 1.37 -7.44
C LYS A 82 -10.90 0.76 -7.20
N LEU A 83 -10.83 -0.36 -6.47
CA LEU A 83 -9.56 -1.07 -6.26
C LEU A 83 -9.35 -2.09 -7.37
N THR A 84 -8.27 -1.92 -8.15
CA THR A 84 -7.82 -2.91 -9.13
C THR A 84 -6.44 -3.42 -8.74
N ALA A 85 -6.33 -4.72 -8.45
CA ALA A 85 -5.05 -5.38 -8.24
C ALA A 85 -4.52 -5.95 -9.56
N ARG A 86 -3.23 -5.76 -9.85
CA ARG A 86 -2.56 -6.37 -10.99
C ARG A 86 -1.18 -6.88 -10.55
N ILE A 87 -0.91 -8.13 -10.88
CA ILE A 87 0.41 -8.74 -10.73
C ILE A 87 1.12 -8.54 -12.06
N VAL A 88 2.28 -7.88 -12.02
CA VAL A 88 3.14 -7.70 -13.18
C VAL A 88 4.45 -8.41 -12.86
N TYR A 89 4.82 -9.36 -13.71
CA TYR A 89 6.07 -10.10 -13.61
C TYR A 89 6.61 -10.35 -15.02
N ASP A 90 7.94 -10.46 -15.13
CA ASP A 90 8.60 -10.80 -16.38
C ASP A 90 8.53 -12.33 -16.55
N GLY A 91 7.65 -12.78 -17.44
CA GLY A 91 7.30 -14.19 -17.60
C GLY A 91 7.83 -14.84 -18.89
N PRO A 92 7.90 -16.17 -18.93
CA PRO A 92 7.73 -17.10 -17.80
C PRO A 92 9.00 -17.20 -16.93
N ILE A 93 8.82 -17.43 -15.63
CA ILE A 93 9.95 -17.55 -14.70
C ILE A 93 10.72 -18.84 -15.01
N ALA A 94 12.04 -18.75 -15.21
CA ALA A 94 12.87 -19.93 -15.45
C ALA A 94 13.08 -20.73 -14.17
N ALA A 95 12.96 -22.06 -14.24
CA ALA A 95 13.36 -22.94 -13.14
C ALA A 95 14.90 -23.00 -12.97
N PRO A 96 15.43 -23.27 -11.76
CA PRO A 96 14.72 -23.47 -10.49
C PRO A 96 14.24 -22.14 -9.87
N VAL A 97 13.07 -22.18 -9.23
CA VAL A 97 12.54 -21.05 -8.45
C VAL A 97 12.74 -21.37 -6.98
N GLU A 98 13.51 -20.54 -6.27
CA GLU A 98 13.70 -20.64 -4.83
C GLU A 98 12.60 -19.86 -4.10
N GLU A 99 12.25 -20.30 -2.88
CA GLU A 99 11.41 -19.50 -1.99
C GLU A 99 12.22 -18.26 -1.55
N GLY A 100 11.55 -17.10 -1.58
CA GLY A 100 12.20 -15.78 -1.49
C GLY A 100 12.83 -15.43 -0.14
#